data_AF-A0A8J8WD55-F1
#
_entry.id   AF-A0A8J8WD55-F1
#
_cell.length_a   1.000
_cell.length_b   1.000
_cell.length_c   1.000
_cell.angle_alpha   90.00
_cell.angle_beta   90.00
_cell.angle_gamma   90.00
#
_symmetry.space_group_name_H-M   'P 1'
#
loop_
_entity.id
_entity.type
_entity.pdbx_description
1 polymer ?
#
loop_
_entity_poly.entity_id
_entity_poly.type
_entity_poly.pdbx_seq_one_letter_code
_entity_poly.pdbx_strand_id
1 'polypeptide(L)'
;MAKNIEALNAQQVFLNFQQDPPHPTYSTPAPWEAPILHFSARKLAKSKADLSPAELASEARASVRSAQTHAADVFFTDVDTTKGTAAAAVHHYEFAALYRLPDNSSTLQTELLAILRAPQLAVPRDINVTIHTDSLGASQALQTVSPKDNVNLITSVLATAKNTHDNGRHVHLNWVPSHTGIPGNEAADLAAKEALSLPRLPRPFRPASPRSRLPSGGLATNRP
;
A
#
# COMPACT_ATOMS: atom_id res chain seq x y z
N MET A 1 -12.92 6.74 20.63
CA MET A 1 -12.48 6.98 19.25
C MET A 1 -13.60 6.53 18.32
N ALA A 2 -14.09 7.42 17.46
CA ALA A 2 -15.09 7.05 16.46
C ALA A 2 -14.42 6.16 15.42
N LYS A 3 -14.79 4.87 15.37
CA LYS A 3 -14.36 3.95 14.32
C LYS A 3 -15.22 4.25 13.10
N ASN A 4 -14.72 5.07 12.17
CA ASN A 4 -15.33 5.18 10.86
C ASN A 4 -15.03 3.87 10.11
N ILE A 5 -15.99 2.93 10.17
CA ILE A 5 -15.94 1.70 9.40
C ILE A 5 -16.29 2.06 7.95
N GLU A 6 -15.35 2.70 7.25
CA GLU A 6 -15.43 2.81 5.81
C GLU A 6 -15.01 1.47 5.21
N ALA A 7 -15.94 0.53 5.11
CA ALA A 7 -15.80 -0.63 4.23
C ALA A 7 -15.92 -0.18 2.76
N LEU A 8 -15.16 0.82 2.34
CA LEU A 8 -15.23 1.39 1.00
C LEU A 8 -14.34 0.59 0.04
N ASN A 9 -14.99 -0.25 -0.77
CA ASN A 9 -14.59 -0.62 -2.13
C ASN A 9 -13.11 -0.99 -2.38
N ALA A 10 -12.48 -1.82 -1.55
CA ALA A 10 -11.24 -2.48 -1.98
C ALA A 10 -11.50 -3.41 -3.19
N GLN A 11 -12.72 -3.91 -3.36
CA GLN A 11 -13.11 -4.79 -4.47
C GLN A 11 -12.86 -4.17 -5.85
N GLN A 12 -13.14 -2.88 -6.03
CA GLN A 12 -13.06 -2.23 -7.35
C GLN A 12 -11.62 -2.12 -7.88
N VAL A 13 -10.63 -2.10 -6.97
CA VAL A 13 -9.20 -2.05 -7.31
C VAL A 13 -8.68 -3.41 -7.80
N PHE A 14 -9.30 -4.52 -7.37
CA PHE A 14 -8.79 -5.87 -7.65
C PHE A 14 -9.55 -6.61 -8.76
N LEU A 15 -10.55 -6.01 -9.40
CA LEU A 15 -11.37 -6.68 -10.41
C LEU A 15 -10.91 -6.35 -11.85
N ASN A 16 -10.62 -7.42 -12.61
CA ASN A 16 -10.82 -7.58 -14.06
C ASN A 16 -9.73 -7.22 -15.09
N PHE A 17 -8.49 -7.72 -15.03
CA PHE A 17 -7.67 -7.76 -16.27
C PHE A 17 -6.69 -8.94 -16.39
N GLN A 18 -6.44 -9.39 -17.65
CA GLN A 18 -5.34 -10.30 -17.99
C GLN A 18 -3.97 -9.60 -18.00
N GLN A 19 -3.97 -8.27 -18.11
CA GLN A 19 -2.83 -7.36 -17.92
C GLN A 19 -3.32 -6.22 -17.05
N ASP A 20 -2.70 -5.99 -15.90
CA ASP A 20 -3.02 -4.89 -14.99
C ASP A 20 -2.74 -3.53 -15.70
N PRO A 21 -3.76 -2.79 -16.17
CA PRO A 21 -3.54 -1.58 -16.95
C PRO A 21 -3.23 -0.40 -16.03
N PRO A 22 -2.50 0.63 -16.49
CA PRO A 22 -2.31 1.85 -15.70
C PRO A 22 -3.65 2.51 -15.36
N HIS A 23 -3.69 3.22 -14.24
CA HIS A 23 -4.84 4.00 -13.80
C HIS A 23 -5.25 4.99 -14.90
N PRO A 24 -6.56 5.16 -15.23
CA PRO A 24 -7.00 5.94 -16.40
C PRO A 24 -6.55 7.40 -16.41
N THR A 25 -6.34 7.99 -15.24
CA THR A 25 -5.89 9.39 -15.10
C THR A 25 -4.38 9.52 -14.93
N TYR A 26 -3.64 8.41 -14.90
CA TYR A 26 -2.19 8.44 -14.81
C TYR A 26 -1.59 8.80 -16.17
N SER A 27 -0.69 9.78 -16.16
CA SER A 27 0.19 10.09 -17.27
C SER A 27 1.63 9.98 -16.78
N THR A 28 2.50 9.38 -17.60
CA THR A 28 3.93 9.31 -17.28
C THR A 28 4.48 10.73 -17.22
N PRO A 29 5.06 11.17 -16.08
CA PRO A 29 5.65 12.50 -15.98
C PRO A 29 6.81 12.63 -16.96
N ALA A 30 7.00 13.83 -17.52
CA ALA A 30 8.14 14.06 -18.37
C ALA A 30 9.47 13.95 -17.57
N PRO A 31 10.61 13.60 -18.20
CA PRO A 31 11.88 13.42 -17.49
C PRO A 31 12.39 14.65 -16.71
N TRP A 32 11.89 15.85 -17.05
CA TRP A 32 12.23 17.11 -16.41
C TRP A 32 11.23 17.57 -15.34
N GLU A 33 10.15 16.81 -15.13
CA GLU A 33 9.20 17.11 -14.07
C GLU A 33 9.74 16.69 -12.70
N ALA A 34 9.44 17.49 -11.67
CA ALA A 34 9.79 17.13 -10.30
C ALA A 34 9.04 15.87 -9.85
N PRO A 35 9.62 15.05 -8.95
CA PRO A 35 8.92 13.90 -8.40
C PRO A 35 7.63 14.32 -7.69
N ILE A 36 6.52 13.72 -8.10
CA ILE A 36 5.19 13.99 -7.55
C ILE A 36 5.07 13.50 -6.09
N LEU A 37 5.72 12.36 -5.79
CA LEU A 37 5.77 11.77 -4.46
C LEU A 37 7.16 12.04 -3.88
N HIS A 38 7.21 12.74 -2.75
CA HIS A 38 8.45 12.97 -2.04
C HIS A 38 8.76 11.74 -1.18
N PHE A 39 9.99 11.24 -1.24
CA PHE A 39 10.40 10.08 -0.45
C PHE A 39 11.50 10.45 0.52
N SER A 40 11.35 10.06 1.78
CA SER A 40 12.45 10.06 2.75
C SER A 40 12.66 8.66 3.29
N ALA A 41 13.90 8.18 3.18
CA ALA A 41 14.34 6.98 3.86
C ALA A 41 15.65 7.33 4.58
N ARG A 42 15.59 7.49 5.89
CA ARG A 42 16.80 7.73 6.68
C ARG A 42 17.66 6.48 6.65
N LYS A 43 18.87 6.59 6.11
CA LYS A 43 19.86 5.51 6.17
C LYS A 43 20.20 5.25 7.64
N LEU A 44 19.96 4.02 8.09
CA LEU A 44 20.37 3.59 9.43
C LEU A 44 21.90 3.66 9.54
N ALA A 45 22.41 4.12 10.68
CA ALA A 45 23.84 4.25 10.93
C ALA A 45 24.58 2.90 10.89
N LYS A 46 23.87 1.81 11.21
CA LYS A 46 24.34 0.42 11.15
C LYS A 46 23.25 -0.46 10.53
N SER A 47 23.56 -1.72 10.24
CA SER A 47 22.54 -2.68 9.83
C SER A 47 21.50 -2.84 10.94
N LYS A 48 20.24 -3.16 10.57
CA LYS A 48 19.17 -3.39 11.56
C LYS A 48 19.52 -4.49 12.57
N ALA A 49 20.36 -5.46 12.17
CA ALA A 49 20.81 -6.56 13.03
C ALA A 49 21.84 -6.12 14.09
N ASP A 50 22.57 -5.03 13.84
CA ASP A 50 23.64 -4.53 14.71
C ASP A 50 23.18 -3.40 15.64
N LEU A 51 21.90 -3.02 15.57
CA LEU A 51 21.29 -2.00 16.40
C LEU A 51 20.55 -2.64 17.56
N SER A 52 20.77 -2.14 18.77
CA SER A 52 19.91 -2.48 19.90
C SER A 52 18.47 -1.98 19.66
N PRO A 53 17.46 -2.59 20.29
CA PRO A 53 16.08 -2.12 20.18
C PRO A 53 15.91 -0.63 20.51
N ALA A 54 16.68 -0.13 21.49
CA ALA A 54 16.66 1.28 21.89
C ALA A 54 17.27 2.22 20.84
N GLU A 55 18.40 1.84 20.22
CA GLU A 55 19.00 2.60 19.13
C GLU A 55 18.08 2.64 17.91
N LEU A 56 17.50 1.50 17.54
CA LEU A 56 16.57 1.42 16.42
C LEU A 56 15.32 2.26 16.67
N ALA A 57 14.76 2.21 17.88
CA ALA A 57 13.64 3.07 18.30
C ALA A 57 14.00 4.56 18.29
N SER A 58 15.25 4.92 18.61
CA SER A 58 15.74 6.30 18.56
C SER A 58 15.80 6.80 17.10
N GLU A 59 16.37 6.01 16.21
CA GLU A 59 16.44 6.33 14.77
C GLU A 59 15.05 6.44 14.14
N ALA A 60 14.15 5.53 14.51
CA ALA A 60 12.77 5.54 14.03
C ALA A 60 12.03 6.83 14.46
N ARG A 61 12.13 7.19 15.74
CA ARG A 61 11.57 8.45 16.26
C ARG A 61 12.19 9.67 15.61
N ALA A 62 13.49 9.64 15.33
CA ALA A 62 14.17 10.73 14.65
C ALA A 62 13.72 10.86 13.18
N SER A 63 13.47 9.74 12.48
CA SER A 63 12.89 9.72 11.13
C SER A 63 11.49 10.34 11.12
N VAL A 64 10.59 9.90 12.00
CA VAL A 64 9.24 10.46 12.16
C VAL A 64 9.31 11.97 12.40
N ARG A 65 10.12 12.41 13.37
CA ARG A 65 10.28 13.83 13.69
C ARG A 65 10.81 14.65 12.53
N SER A 66 11.75 14.12 11.73
CA SER A 66 12.27 14.86 10.57
C SER A 66 11.28 14.97 9.41
N ALA A 67 10.34 14.02 9.31
CA ALA A 67 9.27 14.06 8.31
C ALA A 67 8.04 14.85 8.77
N GLN A 68 7.93 15.14 10.08
CA GLN A 68 6.85 15.95 10.65
C GLN A 68 6.98 17.40 10.17
N THR A 69 6.10 17.82 9.26
CA THR A 69 5.95 19.23 8.90
C THR A 69 4.81 19.84 9.71
N HIS A 70 4.91 21.13 10.05
CA HIS A 70 3.91 21.83 10.88
C HIS A 70 2.54 22.00 10.19
N ALA A 71 2.42 21.63 8.92
CA ALA A 71 1.22 21.79 8.11
C ALA A 71 0.95 20.54 7.25
N ALA A 72 1.08 19.35 7.86
CA ALA A 72 0.70 18.09 7.23
C ALA A 72 -0.15 17.21 8.13
N ASP A 73 -1.09 16.51 7.52
CA ASP A 73 -1.81 15.41 8.12
C ASP A 73 -0.91 14.17 8.14
N VAL A 74 -0.88 13.47 9.28
CA VAL A 74 0.07 12.38 9.51
C VAL A 74 -0.66 11.06 9.62
N PHE A 75 -0.27 10.14 8.74
CA PHE A 75 -0.79 8.79 8.66
C PHE A 75 0.31 7.76 8.90
N PHE A 76 -0.06 6.66 9.52
CA PHE A 76 0.74 5.45 9.63
C PHE A 76 0.00 4.32 8.90
N THR A 77 0.72 3.53 8.12
CA THR A 77 0.16 2.40 7.38
C THR A 77 0.78 1.11 7.86
N ASP A 78 -0.03 0.06 7.99
CA ASP A 78 0.45 -1.30 8.22
C ASP A 78 -0.52 -2.32 7.62
N VAL A 79 -0.06 -3.56 7.49
CA VAL A 79 -0.79 -4.65 6.84
C VAL A 79 -0.65 -5.96 7.61
N ASP A 80 -1.68 -6.79 7.52
CA ASP A 80 -1.62 -8.19 7.95
C ASP A 80 -1.95 -9.09 6.77
N THR A 81 -0.93 -9.80 6.28
CA THR A 81 -1.08 -10.81 5.21
C THR A 81 -0.87 -12.24 5.70
N THR A 82 -1.10 -12.51 6.97
CA THR A 82 -0.83 -13.84 7.56
C THR A 82 -1.86 -14.89 7.10
N LYS A 83 -1.42 -16.15 7.03
CA LYS A 83 -2.28 -17.32 6.79
C LYS A 83 -3.17 -17.25 5.52
N GLY A 84 -2.70 -16.58 4.47
CA GLY A 84 -3.44 -16.45 3.20
C GLY A 84 -4.61 -15.46 3.26
N THR A 85 -4.72 -14.70 4.34
CA THR A 85 -5.62 -13.56 4.47
C THR A 85 -4.86 -12.27 4.15
N ALA A 86 -5.54 -11.19 3.76
CA ALA A 86 -4.93 -9.87 3.58
C ALA A 86 -5.80 -8.74 4.14
N ALA A 87 -5.20 -7.87 4.96
CA ALA A 87 -5.83 -6.68 5.48
C ALA A 87 -4.82 -5.54 5.58
N ALA A 88 -5.30 -4.32 5.48
CA ALA A 88 -4.52 -3.10 5.63
C ALA A 88 -5.19 -2.17 6.64
N ALA A 89 -4.41 -1.31 7.25
CA ALA A 89 -4.90 -0.20 8.04
C ALA A 89 -4.16 1.09 7.71
N VAL A 90 -4.90 2.19 7.85
CA VAL A 90 -4.37 3.55 7.80
C VAL A 90 -4.78 4.23 9.09
N HIS A 91 -3.80 4.47 9.96
CA HIS A 91 -3.99 5.09 11.26
C HIS A 91 -3.66 6.59 11.20
N HIS A 92 -4.58 7.39 11.69
CA HIS A 92 -4.46 8.83 11.93
C HIS A 92 -4.66 9.10 13.43
N TYR A 93 -4.22 10.25 13.95
CA TYR A 93 -4.32 10.50 15.40
C TYR A 93 -5.77 10.52 15.93
N GLU A 94 -6.75 10.85 15.08
CA GLU A 94 -8.18 10.90 15.44
C GLU A 94 -8.94 9.62 15.13
N PHE A 95 -8.48 8.81 14.17
CA PHE A 95 -9.22 7.67 13.66
C PHE A 95 -8.31 6.63 13.01
N ALA A 96 -8.83 5.42 12.79
CA ALA A 96 -8.18 4.41 11.96
C ALA A 96 -9.17 3.93 10.89
N ALA A 97 -8.70 3.83 9.66
CA ALA A 97 -9.42 3.20 8.55
C ALA A 97 -8.91 1.78 8.36
N LEU A 98 -9.83 0.82 8.33
CA LEU A 98 -9.55 -0.61 8.30
C LEU A 98 -10.04 -1.20 6.97
N TYR A 99 -9.18 -1.94 6.28
CA TYR A 99 -9.46 -2.48 4.96
C TYR A 99 -9.26 -3.99 4.94
N ARG A 100 -10.33 -4.74 4.65
CA ARG A 100 -10.21 -6.15 4.27
C ARG A 100 -9.93 -6.24 2.78
N LEU A 101 -8.92 -7.02 2.41
CA LEU A 101 -8.63 -7.32 1.01
C LEU A 101 -9.08 -8.75 0.68
N PRO A 102 -9.18 -9.10 -0.61
CA PRO A 102 -9.36 -10.49 -1.01
C PRO A 102 -8.28 -11.40 -0.41
N ASP A 103 -8.68 -12.60 -0.01
CA ASP A 103 -7.74 -13.62 0.45
C ASP A 103 -6.67 -13.87 -0.63
N ASN A 104 -5.41 -14.02 -0.18
CA ASN A 104 -4.22 -14.19 -1.00
C ASN A 104 -3.77 -12.96 -1.82
N SER A 105 -4.28 -11.75 -1.55
CA SER A 105 -3.59 -10.53 -1.98
C SER A 105 -2.17 -10.52 -1.44
N SER A 106 -1.21 -10.08 -2.26
CA SER A 106 0.20 -10.05 -1.85
C SER A 106 0.44 -8.95 -0.79
N THR A 107 1.49 -9.10 0.00
CA THR A 107 1.92 -8.04 0.94
C THR A 107 2.13 -6.72 0.20
N LEU A 108 2.84 -6.73 -0.93
CA LEU A 108 3.05 -5.52 -1.74
C LEU A 108 1.74 -4.86 -2.19
N GLN A 109 0.76 -5.64 -2.65
CA GLN A 109 -0.55 -5.10 -3.04
C GLN A 109 -1.28 -4.44 -1.87
N THR A 110 -1.20 -5.07 -0.71
CA THR A 110 -1.86 -4.64 0.52
C THR A 110 -1.25 -3.33 1.03
N GLU A 111 0.08 -3.22 0.95
CA GLU A 111 0.85 -2.03 1.31
C GLU A 111 0.58 -0.86 0.37
N LEU A 112 0.59 -1.10 -0.95
CA LEU A 112 0.26 -0.10 -1.95
C LEU A 112 -1.17 0.42 -1.77
N LEU A 113 -2.12 -0.45 -1.40
CA LEU A 113 -3.48 -0.02 -1.07
C LEU A 113 -3.51 0.88 0.17
N ALA A 114 -2.79 0.52 1.24
CA ALA A 114 -2.73 1.34 2.45
C ALA A 114 -2.16 2.75 2.14
N ILE A 115 -1.08 2.81 1.36
CA ILE A 115 -0.46 4.06 0.91
C ILE A 115 -1.41 4.87 0.02
N LEU A 116 -2.15 4.23 -0.90
CA LEU A 116 -3.15 4.88 -1.74
C LEU A 116 -4.26 5.55 -0.93
N ARG A 117 -4.69 4.91 0.16
CA ARG A 117 -5.84 5.35 0.97
C ARG A 117 -5.52 6.58 1.83
N ALA A 118 -4.30 6.71 2.34
CA ALA A 118 -3.92 7.84 3.19
C ALA A 118 -4.21 9.23 2.57
N PRO A 119 -3.76 9.58 1.35
CA PRO A 119 -4.07 10.88 0.75
C PRO A 119 -5.55 11.05 0.40
N GLN A 120 -6.28 9.96 0.14
CA GLN A 120 -7.73 10.01 -0.11
C GLN A 120 -8.50 10.39 1.17
N LEU A 121 -8.07 9.87 2.33
CA LEU A 121 -8.63 10.20 3.63
C LEU A 121 -8.30 11.64 4.07
N ALA A 122 -7.21 12.20 3.56
CA ALA A 122 -6.77 13.56 3.86
C ALA A 122 -7.53 14.65 3.05
N VAL A 123 -8.25 14.28 1.99
CA VAL A 123 -8.96 15.22 1.09
C VAL A 123 -9.81 16.25 1.84
N PRO A 124 -10.61 15.90 2.86
CA PRO A 124 -11.45 16.87 3.57
C PRO A 124 -10.68 17.94 4.36
N ARG A 125 -9.41 17.69 4.71
CA ARG A 125 -8.59 18.60 5.53
C ARG A 125 -7.80 19.62 4.71
N ASP A 126 -7.64 19.36 3.42
CA ASP A 126 -7.00 20.27 2.47
C ASP A 126 -5.58 20.73 2.87
N ILE A 127 -4.78 19.80 3.40
CA ILE A 127 -3.39 20.04 3.83
C ILE A 127 -2.42 19.01 3.23
N ASN A 128 -1.11 19.23 3.41
CA ASN A 128 -0.11 18.25 2.99
C ASN A 128 -0.31 16.90 3.70
N VAL A 129 0.22 15.82 3.14
CA VAL A 129 0.04 14.47 3.67
C VAL A 129 1.41 13.86 3.93
N THR A 130 1.66 13.39 5.15
CA THR A 130 2.84 12.58 5.49
C THR A 130 2.39 11.16 5.82
N ILE A 131 2.96 10.19 5.13
CA ILE A 131 2.63 8.77 5.26
C ILE A 131 3.86 8.06 5.79
N HIS A 132 3.75 7.46 6.98
CA HIS A 132 4.76 6.59 7.55
C HIS A 132 4.43 5.13 7.21
N THR A 133 5.36 4.45 6.55
CA THR A 133 5.27 3.02 6.22
C THR A 133 6.59 2.35 6.55
N ASP A 134 6.56 1.10 6.98
CA ASP A 134 7.76 0.26 7.12
C ASP A 134 8.03 -0.62 5.89
N SER A 135 7.20 -0.52 4.86
CA SER A 135 7.32 -1.26 3.61
C SER A 135 8.36 -0.67 2.66
N LEU A 136 9.60 -1.20 2.75
CA LEU A 136 10.63 -0.92 1.74
C LEU A 136 10.20 -1.37 0.35
N GLY A 137 9.50 -2.50 0.24
CA GLY A 137 9.04 -3.05 -1.04
C GLY A 137 8.06 -2.11 -1.74
N ALA A 138 7.07 -1.58 -1.02
CA ALA A 138 6.14 -0.60 -1.60
C ALA A 138 6.85 0.72 -1.95
N SER A 139 7.76 1.18 -1.09
CA SER A 139 8.57 2.38 -1.36
C SER A 139 9.43 2.24 -2.62
N GLN A 140 10.03 1.07 -2.84
CA GLN A 140 10.83 0.77 -4.04
C GLN A 140 9.95 0.63 -5.29
N ALA A 141 8.79 -0.01 -5.16
CA ALA A 141 7.85 -0.18 -6.26
C ALA A 141 7.35 1.17 -6.79
N LEU A 142 7.05 2.13 -5.91
CA LEU A 142 6.62 3.47 -6.28
C LEU A 142 7.72 4.34 -6.92
N GLN A 143 8.99 3.98 -6.72
CA GLN A 143 10.14 4.62 -7.36
C GLN A 143 10.55 3.94 -8.69
N THR A 144 9.94 2.81 -9.03
CA THR A 144 10.29 2.06 -10.23
C THR A 144 9.76 2.76 -11.48
N VAL A 145 10.66 3.06 -12.41
CA VAL A 145 10.29 3.57 -13.74
C VAL A 145 9.67 2.42 -14.55
N SER A 146 8.44 2.63 -15.03
CA SER A 146 7.70 1.66 -15.85
C SER A 146 7.49 0.29 -15.16
N PRO A 147 6.66 0.22 -14.11
CA PRO A 147 6.36 -1.04 -13.42
C PRO A 147 5.75 -2.06 -14.38
N LYS A 148 6.07 -3.34 -14.17
CA LYS A 148 5.55 -4.48 -14.96
C LYS A 148 4.52 -5.31 -14.20
N ASP A 149 4.41 -5.10 -12.90
CA ASP A 149 3.49 -5.78 -11.99
C ASP A 149 2.88 -4.73 -11.04
N ASN A 150 1.65 -4.96 -10.60
CA ASN A 150 0.85 -4.01 -9.80
C ASN A 150 0.79 -2.61 -10.43
N VAL A 151 0.81 -2.55 -11.77
CA VAL A 151 0.83 -1.33 -12.57
C VAL A 151 -0.34 -0.43 -12.19
N ASN A 152 -1.55 -0.98 -12.06
CA ASN A 152 -2.73 -0.19 -11.71
C ASN A 152 -2.62 0.42 -10.33
N LEU A 153 -2.21 -0.37 -9.33
CA LEU A 153 -2.03 0.11 -7.96
C LEU A 153 -0.95 1.19 -7.86
N ILE A 154 0.22 0.95 -8.46
CA ILE A 154 1.33 1.92 -8.46
C ILE A 154 0.88 3.22 -9.13
N THR A 155 0.29 3.13 -10.32
CA THR A 155 -0.17 4.31 -11.06
C THR A 155 -1.36 4.99 -10.40
N SER A 156 -2.19 4.29 -9.63
CA SER A 156 -3.25 4.88 -8.80
C SER A 156 -2.69 5.72 -7.66
N VAL A 157 -1.63 5.23 -6.99
CA VAL A 157 -0.91 6.01 -5.96
C VAL A 157 -0.32 7.27 -6.58
N LEU A 158 0.38 7.13 -7.71
CA LEU A 158 1.01 8.26 -8.40
C LEU A 158 -0.02 9.27 -8.93
N ALA A 159 -1.14 8.81 -9.49
CA ALA A 159 -2.22 9.68 -9.95
C ALA A 159 -2.89 10.42 -8.79
N THR A 160 -3.08 9.76 -7.65
CA THR A 160 -3.63 10.39 -6.43
C THR A 160 -2.66 11.43 -5.87
N ALA A 161 -1.36 11.12 -5.82
CA ALA A 161 -0.34 12.07 -5.41
C ALA A 161 -0.28 13.27 -6.38
N LYS A 162 -0.42 13.03 -7.69
CA LYS A 162 -0.47 14.09 -8.71
C LYS A 162 -1.67 15.00 -8.51
N ASN A 163 -2.85 14.42 -8.34
CA ASN A 163 -4.05 15.20 -8.05
C ASN A 163 -3.89 16.02 -6.77
N THR A 164 -3.25 15.45 -5.74
CA THR A 164 -2.96 16.19 -4.49
C THR A 164 -2.04 17.40 -4.76
N HIS A 165 -0.98 17.19 -5.54
CA HIS A 165 -0.04 18.22 -6.00
C HIS A 165 -0.70 19.31 -6.83
N ASP A 166 -1.52 18.95 -7.81
CA ASP A 166 -2.21 19.90 -8.68
C ASP A 166 -3.22 20.77 -7.91
N ASN A 167 -3.60 20.35 -6.70
CA ASN A 167 -4.39 21.13 -5.73
C ASN A 167 -3.53 21.84 -4.66
N GLY A 168 -2.24 22.06 -4.92
CA GLY A 168 -1.36 22.85 -4.04
C GLY A 168 -0.88 22.15 -2.77
N ARG A 169 -0.97 20.81 -2.70
CA ARG A 169 -0.60 20.01 -1.52
C ARG A 169 0.42 18.94 -1.89
N HIS A 170 1.28 18.57 -0.96
CA HIS A 170 2.32 17.56 -1.20
C HIS A 170 2.01 16.26 -0.47
N VAL A 171 2.35 15.13 -1.10
CA VAL A 171 2.37 13.81 -0.44
C VAL A 171 3.82 13.44 -0.17
N HIS A 172 4.13 13.16 1.08
CA HIS A 172 5.44 12.74 1.55
C HIS A 172 5.36 11.31 2.10
N LEU A 173 6.05 10.37 1.45
CA LEU A 173 6.20 9.00 1.94
C LEU A 173 7.51 8.89 2.73
N ASN A 174 7.40 8.68 4.04
CA ASN A 174 8.53 8.47 4.92
C ASN A 174 8.63 7.01 5.35
N TRP A 175 9.77 6.39 5.04
CA TRP A 175 10.05 5.04 5.52
C TRP A 175 10.50 5.06 6.98
N VAL A 176 9.91 4.18 7.80
CA VAL A 176 10.29 3.95 9.20
C VAL A 176 10.60 2.48 9.43
N PRO A 177 11.59 2.12 10.25
CA PRO A 177 11.86 0.72 10.56
C PRO A 177 10.72 0.09 11.40
N SER A 178 10.32 -1.12 11.00
CA SER A 178 9.30 -1.93 11.69
C SER A 178 9.70 -2.34 13.11
N HIS A 179 8.70 -2.50 13.99
CA HIS A 179 8.82 -2.98 15.38
C HIS A 179 9.74 -2.14 16.27
N THR A 180 9.54 -0.82 16.26
CA THR A 180 10.44 0.13 16.93
C THR A 180 9.80 0.91 18.08
N GLY A 181 8.61 0.52 18.53
CA GLY A 181 7.96 1.25 19.62
C GLY A 181 7.33 2.58 19.19
N ILE A 182 7.16 2.83 17.88
CA ILE A 182 6.50 4.05 17.40
C ILE A 182 4.98 3.89 17.61
N PRO A 183 4.33 4.72 18.44
CA PRO A 183 2.93 4.52 18.79
C PRO A 183 1.98 4.50 17.58
N GLY A 184 2.21 5.36 16.58
CA GLY A 184 1.39 5.38 15.37
C GLY A 184 1.53 4.12 14.51
N ASN A 185 2.74 3.56 14.43
CA ASN A 185 2.98 2.31 13.69
C ASN A 185 2.38 1.12 14.42
N GLU A 186 2.51 1.06 15.75
CA GLU A 186 1.89 0.01 16.58
C GLU A 186 0.36 0.07 16.52
N ALA A 187 -0.22 1.28 16.49
CA ALA A 187 -1.65 1.44 16.32
C ALA A 187 -2.13 0.99 14.91
N ALA A 188 -1.33 1.21 13.88
CA ALA A 188 -1.60 0.70 12.53
C ALA A 188 -1.53 -0.84 12.48
N ASP A 189 -0.50 -1.47 13.08
CA ASP A 189 -0.36 -2.94 13.22
C ASP A 189 -1.58 -3.57 13.88
N LEU A 190 -2.01 -2.99 15.01
CA LEU A 190 -3.19 -3.45 15.73
C LEU A 190 -4.46 -3.29 14.88
N ALA A 191 -4.63 -2.16 14.20
CA ALA A 191 -5.76 -1.93 13.32
C ALA A 191 -5.78 -2.88 12.11
N ALA A 192 -4.62 -3.24 11.55
CA ALA A 192 -4.52 -4.19 10.43
C ALA A 192 -4.95 -5.60 10.86
N LYS A 193 -4.57 -6.02 12.07
CA LYS A 193 -5.05 -7.27 12.69
C LYS A 193 -6.55 -7.24 12.95
N GLU A 194 -7.08 -6.12 13.46
CA GLU A 194 -8.53 -5.94 13.63
C GLU A 194 -9.28 -6.02 12.29
N ALA A 195 -8.71 -5.48 11.22
CA ALA A 195 -9.31 -5.46 9.89
C ALA A 195 -9.54 -6.87 9.30
N LEU A 196 -8.86 -7.91 9.79
CA LEU A 196 -9.13 -9.30 9.41
C LEU A 196 -10.51 -9.80 9.87
N SER A 197 -11.09 -9.18 10.90
CA SER A 197 -12.43 -9.52 11.41
C SER A 197 -13.56 -8.95 10.55
N LEU A 198 -13.24 -8.04 9.62
CA LEU A 198 -14.21 -7.48 8.68
C LEU A 198 -14.73 -8.56 7.71
N PRO A 199 -15.93 -8.38 7.14
CA PRO A 199 -16.50 -9.32 6.18
C PRO A 199 -15.54 -9.64 5.04
N ARG A 200 -15.40 -10.93 4.72
CA ARG A 200 -14.55 -11.39 3.62
C ARG A 200 -15.03 -10.77 2.31
N LEU A 201 -14.08 -10.26 1.52
CA LEU A 201 -14.38 -9.86 0.16
C LEU A 201 -14.45 -11.11 -0.75
N PRO A 202 -15.34 -11.12 -1.75
CA PRO A 202 -15.30 -12.12 -2.81
C PRO A 202 -13.92 -12.11 -3.46
N ARG A 203 -13.41 -13.31 -3.83
CA ARG A 203 -12.15 -13.39 -4.57
C ARG A 203 -12.31 -12.61 -5.88
N PRO A 204 -11.34 -11.76 -6.28
CA PRO A 204 -11.31 -11.25 -7.63
C PRO A 204 -11.22 -12.45 -8.58
N PHE A 205 -12.00 -12.39 -9.65
CA PHE A 205 -12.07 -13.46 -10.65
C PHE A 205 -10.64 -13.74 -11.15
N ARG A 206 -10.10 -14.94 -10.88
CA ARG A 206 -8.84 -15.36 -11.52
C ARG A 206 -9.10 -15.44 -13.03
N PRO A 207 -8.30 -14.80 -13.90
CA PRO A 207 -8.24 -15.24 -15.28
C PRO A 207 -7.82 -16.72 -15.26
N ALA A 208 -8.50 -17.54 -16.05
CA ALA A 208 -8.13 -18.95 -16.21
C ALA A 208 -6.63 -19.04 -16.50
N SER A 209 -5.90 -19.78 -15.68
CA SER A 209 -4.52 -20.14 -15.97
C SER A 209 -4.47 -20.74 -17.38
N PRO A 210 -3.60 -20.28 -18.31
CA PRO A 210 -3.44 -20.95 -19.57
C PRO A 210 -2.66 -22.24 -19.31
N ARG A 211 -3.37 -23.34 -19.08
CA ARG A 211 -3.02 -24.74 -19.43
C ARG A 211 -3.92 -25.72 -18.66
N SER A 212 -5.00 -26.14 -19.30
CA SER A 212 -5.30 -27.57 -19.33
C SER A 212 -4.96 -28.04 -20.73
N ARG A 213 -3.89 -28.84 -20.88
CA ARG A 213 -3.72 -29.66 -22.08
C ARG A 213 -5.04 -30.42 -22.25
N LEU A 214 -5.67 -30.28 -23.42
CA LEU A 214 -6.74 -31.20 -23.80
C LEU A 214 -6.18 -32.63 -23.63
N PRO A 215 -6.94 -33.56 -23.02
CA PRO A 215 -6.54 -34.95 -23.10
C PRO A 215 -6.50 -35.30 -24.58
N SER A 216 -5.32 -35.69 -25.06
CA SER A 216 -5.17 -36.31 -26.38
C SER A 216 -6.05 -37.54 -26.38
N GLY A 217 -7.24 -37.41 -26.98
CA GLY A 217 -8.16 -38.51 -27.19
C GLY A 217 -7.45 -39.59 -27.98
N GLY A 218 -7.13 -40.69 -27.31
CA GLY A 218 -6.77 -41.93 -27.99
C GLY A 218 -7.96 -42.36 -28.82
N LEU A 219 -7.82 -42.27 -30.15
CA LEU A 219 -8.70 -42.94 -31.08
C LEU A 219 -8.54 -44.45 -30.85
N ALA A 220 -9.46 -45.03 -30.09
CA ALA A 220 -9.68 -46.45 -30.08
C ALA A 220 -10.15 -46.85 -31.48
N THR A 221 -9.27 -47.48 -32.24
CA THR A 221 -9.62 -48.20 -33.46
C THR A 221 -10.48 -49.39 -33.08
N ASN A 222 -11.76 -49.33 -33.39
CA ASN A 222 -12.64 -50.48 -33.44
C ASN A 222 -13.37 -50.43 -34.78
N ARG A 223 -13.07 -51.40 -35.66
CA ARG A 223 -14.03 -52.02 -36.57
C ARG A 223 -13.45 -53.34 -37.13
N PRO A 224 -14.35 -54.25 -37.51
CA PRO A 224 -14.24 -55.70 -37.31
C PRO A 224 -13.32 -56.43 -38.30
#